data_AF-A0A9E7CSA5-F1
#
_entry.id   AF-A0A9E7CSA5-F1
#
_cell.length_a   1.000
_cell.length_b   1.000
_cell.length_c   1.000
_cell.angle_alpha   90.00
_cell.angle_beta   90.00
_cell.angle_gamma   90.00
#
_symmetry.space_group_name_H-M   'P 1'
#
loop_
_entity.id
_entity.type
_entity.pdbx_description
1 polymer ?
#
loop_
_entity_poly.entity_id
_entity_poly.type
_entity_poly.pdbx_seq_one_letter_code
_entity_poly.pdbx_strand_id
1 'polypeptide(L)'
;MKYFLPLIFCVVLISCSSPNENVLVFTKTAGFRHESIETGVKLMKDLGAENNFTVYNTEDASVFHADSLAKFNLVIFLNTSGNILNKEQQNAFKSYINNGGSFMGIHGAADTENRWKWFTQLLGASFASHPKNPNVRQATINVLRTEHNSCRHLNYEWVRYDEWYNFSHISPNITVLMKLDESTYKGGRNGRNHPIAWYQEFEGGRSFYTGGGHTEQCYSEEAFVKHLLGGIEFCLRRESN
;
A
#
# COMPACT_ATOMS: atom_id res chain seq x y z
N MET A 1 20.92 51.11 48.10
CA MET A 1 19.92 50.11 47.69
C MET A 1 19.99 49.95 46.18
N LYS A 2 20.57 48.85 45.67
CA LYS A 2 20.58 48.52 44.24
C LYS A 2 19.44 47.53 43.99
N TYR A 3 18.48 47.91 43.15
CA TYR A 3 17.36 47.06 42.76
C TYR A 3 17.81 46.15 41.60
N PHE A 4 17.70 44.84 41.80
CA PHE A 4 17.90 43.82 40.77
C PHE A 4 16.53 43.50 40.16
N LEU A 5 16.37 43.73 38.86
CA LEU A 5 15.17 43.36 38.10
C LEU A 5 15.44 41.99 37.44
N PRO A 6 14.64 40.93 37.69
CA PRO A 6 14.85 39.66 37.03
C PRO A 6 14.28 39.71 35.61
N LEU A 7 15.11 39.37 34.63
CA LEU A 7 14.72 39.22 33.24
C LEU A 7 14.00 37.87 33.09
N ILE A 8 12.67 37.89 32.93
CA ILE A 8 11.87 36.69 32.67
C ILE A 8 12.07 36.31 31.20
N PHE A 9 12.76 35.20 30.97
CA PHE A 9 12.93 34.61 29.64
C PHE A 9 11.68 33.80 29.31
N CYS A 10 10.80 34.36 28.49
CA CYS A 10 9.58 33.69 28.03
C CYS A 10 9.96 32.72 26.90
N VAL A 11 10.06 31.42 27.21
CA VAL A 11 10.28 30.37 26.21
C VAL A 11 8.96 30.11 25.49
N VAL A 12 8.82 30.62 24.27
CA VAL A 12 7.69 30.29 23.40
C VAL A 12 7.93 28.88 22.84
N LEU A 13 7.23 27.89 23.39
CA LEU A 13 7.15 26.56 22.79
C LEU A 13 6.25 26.66 21.55
N ILE A 14 6.87 26.81 20.38
CA ILE A 14 6.18 26.67 19.09
C ILE A 14 5.89 25.17 18.94
N SER A 15 4.68 24.76 19.30
CA SER A 15 4.18 23.42 18.98
C SER A 15 3.93 23.39 17.47
N CYS A 16 4.90 22.89 16.70
CA CYS A 16 4.71 22.61 15.29
C CYS A 16 3.76 21.40 15.22
N SER A 17 2.46 21.62 15.02
CA SER A 17 1.59 20.51 14.66
C SER A 17 2.06 20.01 13.31
N SER A 18 2.62 18.79 13.26
CA SER A 18 2.88 18.12 12.00
C SER A 18 1.62 18.22 11.14
N PRO A 19 1.71 18.61 9.85
CA PRO A 19 0.53 18.69 9.00
C PRO A 19 -0.22 17.37 9.07
N ASN A 20 -1.55 17.44 9.24
CA ASN A 20 -2.38 16.25 9.38
C ASN A 20 -2.29 15.45 8.07
N GLU A 21 -1.66 14.28 8.12
CA GLU A 21 -1.50 13.41 6.96
C GLU A 21 -2.82 12.72 6.65
N ASN A 22 -3.30 12.86 5.41
CA ASN A 22 -4.57 12.28 4.99
C ASN A 22 -4.33 11.13 4.03
N VAL A 23 -5.00 10.01 4.28
CA VAL A 23 -4.95 8.79 3.49
C VAL A 23 -6.32 8.50 2.92
N LEU A 24 -6.41 8.31 1.60
CA LEU A 24 -7.61 7.87 0.91
C LEU A 24 -7.55 6.36 0.66
N VAL A 25 -8.41 5.58 1.29
CA VAL A 25 -8.61 4.15 1.01
C VAL A 25 -9.75 4.01 0.00
N PHE A 26 -9.40 3.66 -1.22
CA PHE A 26 -10.32 3.45 -2.32
C PHE A 26 -10.59 1.95 -2.53
N THR A 27 -11.87 1.58 -2.55
CA THR A 27 -12.31 0.16 -2.57
C THR A 27 -13.28 -0.17 -3.71
N LYS A 28 -13.40 0.73 -4.71
CA LYS A 28 -14.27 0.49 -5.86
C LYS A 28 -13.84 -0.76 -6.63
N THR A 29 -14.82 -1.57 -7.03
CA THR A 29 -14.61 -2.73 -7.89
C THR A 29 -15.53 -2.67 -9.10
N ALA A 30 -15.02 -3.13 -10.23
CA ALA A 30 -15.76 -3.43 -11.46
C ALA A 30 -15.46 -4.87 -11.94
N GLY A 31 -14.78 -5.66 -11.10
CA GLY A 31 -14.48 -7.08 -11.27
C GLY A 31 -14.89 -7.86 -10.02
N PHE A 32 -14.01 -8.74 -9.53
CA PHE A 32 -14.26 -9.49 -8.30
C PHE A 32 -14.31 -8.58 -7.07
N ARG A 33 -15.29 -8.77 -6.19
CA ARG A 33 -15.41 -8.07 -4.90
C ARG A 33 -14.91 -9.00 -3.80
N HIS A 34 -13.79 -8.65 -3.17
CA HIS A 34 -13.27 -9.42 -2.04
C HIS A 34 -14.10 -9.15 -0.78
N GLU A 35 -14.46 -10.20 -0.05
CA GLU A 35 -15.17 -10.11 1.24
C GLU A 35 -14.34 -9.36 2.30
N SER A 36 -13.01 -9.43 2.19
CA SER A 36 -12.07 -8.81 3.14
C SER A 36 -11.95 -7.29 3.06
N ILE A 37 -12.62 -6.63 2.11
CA ILE A 37 -12.56 -5.18 1.94
C ILE A 37 -12.99 -4.45 3.22
N GLU A 38 -14.12 -4.85 3.83
CA GLU A 38 -14.63 -4.13 5.01
C GLU A 38 -13.72 -4.30 6.24
N THR A 39 -13.18 -5.52 6.44
CA THR A 39 -12.17 -5.78 7.47
C THR A 39 -10.90 -4.98 7.24
N GLY A 40 -10.43 -4.90 5.98
CA GLY A 40 -9.26 -4.11 5.62
C GLY A 40 -9.48 -2.61 5.82
N VAL A 41 -10.64 -2.06 5.45
CA VAL A 41 -10.98 -0.64 5.69
C VAL A 41 -10.98 -0.35 7.20
N LYS A 42 -11.56 -1.23 8.01
CA LYS A 42 -11.54 -1.09 9.47
C LYS A 42 -10.10 -1.04 9.98
N LEU A 43 -9.25 -1.99 9.57
CA LEU A 43 -7.84 -1.99 9.98
C LEU A 43 -7.12 -0.69 9.59
N MET A 44 -7.32 -0.19 8.36
CA MET A 44 -6.67 1.05 7.92
C MET A 44 -7.05 2.23 8.83
N LYS A 45 -8.33 2.34 9.21
CA LYS A 45 -8.80 3.38 10.14
C LYS A 45 -8.18 3.23 11.53
N ASP A 46 -8.10 2.00 12.04
CA ASP A 46 -7.46 1.71 13.33
C ASP A 46 -5.97 2.11 13.29
N LEU A 47 -5.23 1.71 12.24
CA LEU A 47 -3.84 2.11 12.04
C LEU A 47 -3.68 3.63 11.97
N GLY A 48 -4.60 4.33 11.29
CA GLY A 48 -4.57 5.80 11.24
C GLY A 48 -4.72 6.46 12.60
N ALA A 49 -5.69 5.99 13.39
CA ALA A 49 -5.92 6.49 14.74
C ALA A 49 -4.72 6.23 15.67
N GLU A 50 -4.09 5.06 15.55
CA GLU A 50 -2.94 4.66 16.37
C GLU A 50 -1.63 5.35 15.96
N ASN A 51 -1.51 5.79 14.70
CA ASN A 51 -0.26 6.28 14.12
C ASN A 51 -0.36 7.73 13.60
N ASN A 52 -1.32 8.52 14.07
CA ASN A 52 -1.43 9.95 13.74
C ASN A 52 -1.56 10.26 12.23
N PHE A 53 -2.40 9.54 11.50
CA PHE A 53 -2.84 9.93 10.16
C PHE A 53 -4.34 9.70 10.00
N THR A 54 -5.01 10.55 9.21
CA THR A 54 -6.47 10.48 9.04
C THR A 54 -6.82 9.62 7.84
N VAL A 55 -7.68 8.61 8.03
CA VAL A 55 -8.13 7.72 6.95
C VAL A 55 -9.54 8.06 6.50
N TYR A 56 -9.68 8.28 5.20
CA TYR A 56 -10.94 8.43 4.50
C TYR A 56 -11.16 7.20 3.63
N ASN A 57 -12.40 6.70 3.55
CA ASN A 57 -12.73 5.58 2.66
C ASN A 57 -13.89 5.95 1.75
N THR A 58 -13.81 5.51 0.49
CA THR A 58 -14.87 5.67 -0.50
C THR A 58 -14.76 4.63 -1.60
N GLU A 59 -15.89 4.37 -2.26
CA GLU A 59 -15.97 3.65 -3.54
C GLU A 59 -16.37 4.58 -4.69
N ASP A 60 -16.62 5.86 -4.40
CA ASP A 60 -17.00 6.83 -5.42
C ASP A 60 -15.77 7.36 -6.15
N ALA A 61 -15.63 6.97 -7.43
CA ALA A 61 -14.55 7.43 -8.29
C ALA A 61 -14.62 8.94 -8.59
N SER A 62 -15.73 9.61 -8.29
CA SER A 62 -15.86 11.07 -8.47
C SER A 62 -14.78 11.84 -7.72
N VAL A 63 -14.19 11.29 -6.65
CA VAL A 63 -13.10 11.92 -5.88
C VAL A 63 -11.78 12.04 -6.64
N PHE A 64 -11.62 11.38 -7.79
CA PHE A 64 -10.40 11.42 -8.60
C PHE A 64 -10.39 12.65 -9.52
N HIS A 65 -10.26 13.82 -8.90
CA HIS A 65 -9.97 15.10 -9.56
C HIS A 65 -8.93 15.88 -8.74
N ALA A 66 -8.33 16.92 -9.33
CA ALA A 66 -7.19 17.64 -8.76
C ALA A 66 -7.43 18.14 -7.32
N ASP A 67 -8.48 18.93 -7.08
CA ASP A 67 -8.75 19.54 -5.78
C ASP A 67 -9.01 18.54 -4.66
N SER A 68 -9.57 17.38 -4.99
CA SER A 68 -9.81 16.30 -4.04
C SER A 68 -8.51 15.56 -3.74
N LEU A 69 -7.80 15.10 -4.78
CA LEU A 69 -6.55 14.34 -4.63
C LEU A 69 -5.45 15.15 -3.94
N ALA A 70 -5.40 16.47 -4.13
CA ALA A 70 -4.44 17.36 -3.47
C ALA A 70 -4.55 17.37 -1.93
N LYS A 71 -5.65 16.86 -1.36
CA LYS A 71 -5.85 16.76 0.10
C LYS A 71 -5.17 15.54 0.70
N PHE A 72 -4.75 14.56 -0.09
CA PHE A 72 -4.27 13.27 0.38
C PHE A 72 -2.77 13.07 0.13
N ASN A 73 -2.05 12.64 1.15
CA ASN A 73 -0.64 12.26 1.04
C ASN A 73 -0.47 10.88 0.41
N LEU A 74 -1.44 9.99 0.61
CA LEU A 74 -1.44 8.63 0.11
C LEU A 74 -2.84 8.23 -0.37
N VAL A 75 -2.89 7.60 -1.54
CA VAL A 75 -4.06 6.86 -2.03
C VAL A 75 -3.77 5.34 -1.98
N ILE A 76 -4.56 4.61 -1.20
CA ILE A 76 -4.51 3.15 -1.09
C ILE A 76 -5.61 2.56 -1.95
N PHE A 77 -5.27 1.66 -2.87
CA PHE A 77 -6.23 0.79 -3.55
C PHE A 77 -6.28 -0.52 -2.77
N LEU A 78 -7.35 -0.70 -2.01
CA LEU A 78 -7.57 -1.88 -1.18
C LEU A 78 -8.52 -2.82 -1.91
N ASN A 79 -7.98 -3.91 -2.46
CA ASN A 79 -8.77 -4.93 -3.16
C ASN A 79 -9.70 -4.36 -4.26
N THR A 80 -9.30 -3.27 -4.90
CA THR A 80 -9.97 -2.79 -6.12
C THR A 80 -9.81 -3.83 -7.22
N SER A 81 -10.69 -3.83 -8.22
CA SER A 81 -10.58 -4.77 -9.35
C SER A 81 -11.29 -4.24 -10.59
N GLY A 82 -10.85 -4.66 -11.78
CA GLY A 82 -11.44 -4.26 -13.05
C GLY A 82 -11.07 -2.82 -13.46
N ASN A 83 -11.89 -2.23 -14.34
CA ASN A 83 -11.67 -0.87 -14.87
C ASN A 83 -12.61 0.12 -14.17
N ILE A 84 -12.07 0.86 -13.21
CA ILE A 84 -12.83 1.59 -12.19
C ILE A 84 -12.76 3.12 -12.36
N LEU A 85 -11.78 3.61 -13.13
CA LEU A 85 -11.57 5.02 -13.45
C LEU A 85 -11.86 5.29 -14.93
N ASN A 86 -12.48 6.44 -15.21
CA ASN A 86 -12.60 6.97 -16.57
C ASN A 86 -11.33 7.75 -16.97
N LYS A 87 -11.27 8.24 -18.21
CA LYS A 87 -10.06 8.88 -18.74
C LYS A 87 -9.66 10.16 -17.98
N GLU A 88 -10.61 10.96 -17.53
CA GLU A 88 -10.35 12.18 -16.76
C GLU A 88 -9.78 11.84 -15.38
N GLN A 89 -10.37 10.85 -14.70
CA GLN A 89 -9.93 10.34 -13.41
C GLN A 89 -8.55 9.70 -13.49
N GLN A 90 -8.27 8.94 -14.55
CA GLN A 90 -6.94 8.40 -14.84
C GLN A 90 -5.90 9.53 -14.99
N ASN A 91 -6.22 10.58 -15.74
CA ASN A 91 -5.32 11.72 -15.92
C ASN A 91 -5.11 12.48 -14.60
N ALA A 92 -6.15 12.67 -13.79
CA ALA A 92 -6.05 13.28 -12.48
C ALA A 92 -5.16 12.46 -11.53
N PHE A 93 -5.32 11.14 -11.52
CA PHE A 93 -4.49 10.25 -10.71
C PHE A 93 -3.03 10.25 -11.16
N LYS A 94 -2.77 10.29 -12.47
CA LYS A 94 -1.42 10.47 -13.00
C LYS A 94 -0.79 11.79 -12.54
N SER A 95 -1.52 12.89 -12.66
CA SER A 95 -1.04 14.20 -12.18
C SER A 95 -0.78 14.21 -10.67
N TYR A 96 -1.61 13.52 -9.89
CA TYR A 96 -1.42 13.35 -8.44
C TYR A 96 -0.06 12.70 -8.12
N ILE A 97 0.27 11.58 -8.77
CA ILE A 97 1.57 10.91 -8.60
C ILE A 97 2.72 11.81 -9.07
N ASN A 98 2.56 12.46 -10.22
CA ASN A 98 3.58 13.38 -10.75
C ASN A 98 3.90 14.56 -9.82
N ASN A 99 2.93 14.97 -9.00
CA ASN A 99 3.06 16.04 -8.02
C ASN A 99 3.52 15.54 -6.63
N GLY A 100 4.02 14.31 -6.54
CA GLY A 100 4.59 13.75 -5.31
C GLY A 100 3.61 12.98 -4.43
N GLY A 101 2.38 12.79 -4.87
CA GLY A 101 1.41 11.92 -4.21
C GLY A 101 1.87 10.46 -4.20
N SER A 102 1.52 9.72 -3.15
CA SER A 102 1.92 8.33 -2.99
C SER A 102 0.77 7.36 -3.26
N PHE A 103 1.12 6.15 -3.69
CA PHE A 103 0.19 5.06 -3.99
C PHE A 103 0.55 3.79 -3.24
N MET A 104 -0.46 3.10 -2.70
CA MET A 104 -0.30 1.74 -2.19
C MET A 104 -1.35 0.82 -2.80
N GLY A 105 -0.93 -0.28 -3.40
CA GLY A 105 -1.82 -1.33 -3.87
C GLY A 105 -1.82 -2.53 -2.92
N ILE A 106 -3.01 -3.02 -2.56
CA ILE A 106 -3.16 -4.22 -1.72
C ILE A 106 -3.93 -5.27 -2.53
N HIS A 107 -3.31 -6.45 -2.66
CA HIS A 107 -3.82 -7.67 -3.28
C HIS A 107 -4.57 -7.43 -4.59
N GLY A 108 -5.91 -7.29 -4.54
CA GLY A 108 -6.78 -7.11 -5.70
C GLY A 108 -6.39 -5.92 -6.58
N ALA A 109 -5.73 -4.90 -6.02
CA ALA A 109 -5.22 -3.75 -6.76
C ALA A 109 -4.38 -4.13 -8.01
N ALA A 110 -3.75 -5.32 -8.00
CA ALA A 110 -3.04 -5.80 -9.19
C ALA A 110 -3.93 -6.23 -10.36
N ASP A 111 -5.20 -6.55 -10.11
CA ASP A 111 -6.22 -6.85 -11.11
C ASP A 111 -7.05 -5.59 -11.49
N THR A 112 -6.49 -4.40 -11.24
CA THR A 112 -7.13 -3.12 -11.54
C THR A 112 -6.50 -2.46 -12.76
N GLU A 113 -7.32 -1.85 -13.63
CA GLU A 113 -6.87 -1.01 -14.75
C GLU A 113 -5.85 -1.69 -15.69
N ASN A 114 -5.95 -3.01 -15.89
CA ASN A 114 -4.99 -3.83 -16.67
C ASN A 114 -4.75 -3.34 -18.12
N ARG A 115 -5.69 -2.56 -18.71
CA ARG A 115 -5.53 -1.97 -20.05
C ARG A 115 -4.86 -0.61 -20.04
N TRP A 116 -4.74 0.02 -18.88
CA TRP A 116 -4.06 1.30 -18.71
C TRP A 116 -2.60 1.06 -18.35
N LYS A 117 -1.75 0.97 -19.38
CA LYS A 117 -0.32 0.64 -19.25
C LYS A 117 0.40 1.46 -18.17
N TRP A 118 0.11 2.76 -18.06
CA TRP A 118 0.73 3.60 -17.04
C TRP A 118 0.43 3.13 -15.62
N PHE A 119 -0.80 2.69 -15.32
CA PHE A 119 -1.13 2.15 -14.01
C PHE A 119 -0.38 0.85 -13.72
N THR A 120 -0.27 -0.05 -14.69
CA THR A 120 0.52 -1.28 -14.51
C THR A 120 2.02 -1.00 -14.26
N GLN A 121 2.53 0.12 -14.78
CA GLN A 121 3.90 0.58 -14.50
C GLN A 121 4.01 1.20 -13.10
N LEU A 122 3.04 2.01 -12.68
CA LEU A 122 2.94 2.56 -11.32
C LEU A 122 2.87 1.43 -10.29
N LEU A 123 2.02 0.43 -10.52
CA LEU A 123 1.91 -0.75 -9.66
C LEU A 123 3.19 -1.59 -9.70
N GLY A 124 3.84 -1.71 -10.86
CA GLY A 124 5.09 -2.46 -11.05
C GLY A 124 4.89 -3.90 -11.53
N ALA A 125 3.65 -4.34 -11.76
CA ALA A 125 3.33 -5.64 -12.34
C ALA A 125 1.98 -5.61 -13.09
N SER A 126 1.66 -6.69 -13.80
CA SER A 126 0.34 -6.90 -14.41
C SER A 126 -0.19 -8.26 -14.00
N PHE A 127 -1.40 -8.30 -13.44
CA PHE A 127 -2.03 -9.55 -13.05
C PHE A 127 -2.18 -10.52 -14.24
N ALA A 128 -2.11 -11.82 -13.97
CA ALA A 128 -2.34 -12.87 -14.96
C ALA A 128 -3.33 -13.93 -14.48
N SER A 129 -3.15 -14.45 -13.26
CA SER A 129 -3.96 -15.53 -12.71
C SER A 129 -3.66 -15.73 -11.23
N HIS A 130 -4.32 -16.69 -10.61
CA HIS A 130 -4.05 -17.18 -9.27
C HIS A 130 -4.38 -18.69 -9.23
N PRO A 131 -3.90 -19.44 -8.22
CA PRO A 131 -4.32 -20.83 -8.03
C PRO A 131 -5.83 -20.98 -7.98
N LYS A 132 -6.35 -22.07 -8.54
CA LYS A 132 -7.78 -22.42 -8.49
C LYS A 132 -8.05 -23.38 -7.33
N ASN A 133 -9.25 -23.93 -7.22
CA ASN A 133 -9.75 -24.74 -6.10
C ASN A 133 -8.71 -25.60 -5.34
N PRO A 134 -8.44 -25.32 -4.03
CA PRO A 134 -8.80 -24.10 -3.31
C PRO A 134 -7.91 -22.91 -3.74
N ASN A 135 -8.51 -21.76 -4.05
CA ASN A 135 -7.76 -20.60 -4.53
C ASN A 135 -6.78 -20.05 -3.48
N VAL A 136 -7.23 -19.95 -2.24
CA VAL A 136 -6.40 -19.66 -1.06
C VAL A 136 -5.62 -20.90 -0.62
N ARG A 137 -4.36 -20.72 -0.22
CA ARG A 137 -3.48 -21.81 0.20
C ARG A 137 -2.26 -21.31 0.95
N GLN A 138 -1.64 -22.20 1.69
CA GLN A 138 -0.38 -21.90 2.34
C GLN A 138 0.75 -21.76 1.32
N ALA A 139 1.64 -20.79 1.52
CA ALA A 139 2.92 -20.67 0.83
C ALA A 139 3.96 -20.05 1.78
N THR A 140 5.24 -20.32 1.51
CA THR A 140 6.36 -19.65 2.16
C THR A 140 6.73 -18.39 1.38
N ILE A 141 6.90 -17.29 2.09
CA ILE A 141 7.41 -16.02 1.57
C ILE A 141 8.85 -15.83 2.05
N ASN A 142 9.77 -15.68 1.11
CA ASN A 142 11.16 -15.35 1.37
C ASN A 142 11.30 -13.83 1.50
N VAL A 143 11.66 -13.35 2.69
CA VAL A 143 11.89 -11.94 3.00
C VAL A 143 13.33 -11.58 2.64
N LEU A 144 13.49 -10.68 1.67
CA LEU A 144 14.80 -10.34 1.09
C LEU A 144 15.44 -9.12 1.73
N ARG A 145 14.63 -8.27 2.38
CA ARG A 145 15.03 -6.93 2.84
C ARG A 145 14.48 -6.63 4.22
N THR A 146 15.08 -7.21 5.26
CA THR A 146 14.67 -7.02 6.66
C THR A 146 15.04 -5.62 7.19
N GLU A 147 15.79 -4.81 6.43
CA GLU A 147 16.04 -3.41 6.76
C GLU A 147 14.80 -2.51 6.57
N HIS A 148 13.90 -2.88 5.67
CA HIS A 148 12.73 -2.06 5.35
C HIS A 148 11.65 -2.14 6.45
N ASN A 149 10.98 -1.03 6.78
CA ASN A 149 9.98 -0.96 7.87
C ASN A 149 8.89 -2.02 7.75
N SER A 150 8.41 -2.29 6.53
CA SER A 150 7.39 -3.31 6.28
C SER A 150 7.88 -4.76 6.48
N CYS A 151 9.18 -4.98 6.70
CA CYS A 151 9.79 -6.30 6.73
C CYS A 151 10.63 -6.58 7.98
N ARG A 152 11.04 -5.54 8.73
CA ARG A 152 12.00 -5.66 9.85
C ARG A 152 11.59 -6.57 11.00
N HIS A 153 10.29 -6.76 11.20
CA HIS A 153 9.73 -7.63 12.23
C HIS A 153 9.52 -9.07 11.77
N LEU A 154 9.80 -9.37 10.50
CA LEU A 154 9.58 -10.69 9.91
C LEU A 154 10.84 -11.54 9.96
N ASN A 155 10.65 -12.84 10.08
CA ASN A 155 11.70 -13.82 9.82
C ASN A 155 12.03 -13.86 8.33
N TYR A 156 13.20 -14.41 7.98
CA TYR A 156 13.59 -14.62 6.58
C TYR A 156 12.61 -15.48 5.80
N GLU A 157 11.96 -16.43 6.47
CA GLU A 157 10.85 -17.20 5.94
C GLU A 157 9.57 -16.85 6.69
N TRP A 158 8.56 -16.42 5.95
CA TRP A 158 7.25 -16.08 6.48
C TRP A 158 6.19 -16.96 5.82
N VAL A 159 5.71 -17.95 6.55
CA VAL A 159 4.65 -18.86 6.07
C VAL A 159 3.30 -18.20 6.27
N ARG A 160 2.48 -18.15 5.22
CA ARG A 160 1.16 -17.51 5.25
C ARG A 160 0.12 -18.32 4.48
N TYR A 161 -1.15 -18.08 4.79
CA TYR A 161 -2.31 -18.63 4.08
C TYR A 161 -3.12 -17.51 3.43
N ASP A 162 -3.05 -17.41 2.10
CA ASP A 162 -3.72 -16.34 1.35
C ASP A 162 -3.93 -16.78 -0.12
N GLU A 163 -4.47 -15.90 -0.97
CA GLU A 163 -4.51 -16.11 -2.42
C GLU A 163 -3.29 -15.46 -3.12
N TRP A 164 -2.57 -16.25 -3.91
CA TRP A 164 -1.29 -15.83 -4.49
C TRP A 164 -1.42 -15.50 -5.99
N TYR A 165 -1.26 -14.23 -6.35
CA TYR A 165 -1.34 -13.79 -7.73
C TYR A 165 -0.08 -14.10 -8.53
N ASN A 166 -0.27 -14.60 -9.74
CA ASN A 166 0.73 -14.69 -10.78
C ASN A 166 0.66 -13.44 -11.66
N PHE A 167 1.82 -13.00 -12.16
CA PHE A 167 1.95 -11.80 -12.98
C PHE A 167 2.39 -12.15 -14.41
N SER A 168 1.79 -11.48 -15.40
CA SER A 168 2.15 -11.63 -16.83
C SER A 168 3.34 -10.75 -17.19
N HIS A 169 3.50 -9.65 -16.46
CA HIS A 169 4.64 -8.76 -16.54
C HIS A 169 5.04 -8.31 -15.13
N ILE A 170 6.33 -8.23 -14.89
CA ILE A 170 6.94 -7.71 -13.66
C ILE A 170 7.98 -6.70 -14.12
N SER A 171 7.87 -5.46 -13.63
CA SER A 171 8.82 -4.40 -13.98
C SER A 171 10.20 -4.72 -13.38
N PRO A 172 11.31 -4.57 -14.13
CA PRO A 172 12.65 -4.74 -13.59
C PRO A 172 13.08 -3.62 -12.63
N ASN A 173 12.31 -2.52 -12.57
CA ASN A 173 12.65 -1.33 -11.79
C ASN A 173 12.09 -1.37 -10.35
N ILE A 174 11.29 -2.37 -10.00
CA ILE A 174 10.77 -2.51 -8.64
C ILE A 174 11.88 -2.96 -7.68
N THR A 175 11.84 -2.44 -6.46
CA THR A 175 12.65 -2.97 -5.37
C THR A 175 11.86 -4.07 -4.66
N VAL A 176 12.21 -5.32 -4.97
CA VAL A 176 11.56 -6.49 -4.38
C VAL A 176 11.93 -6.60 -2.90
N LEU A 177 10.91 -6.64 -2.04
CA LEU A 177 11.01 -6.86 -0.60
C LEU A 177 10.86 -8.34 -0.25
N MET A 178 9.94 -9.02 -0.95
CA MET A 178 9.56 -10.40 -0.66
C MET A 178 9.28 -11.18 -1.94
N LYS A 179 9.56 -12.49 -1.92
CA LYS A 179 9.21 -13.43 -2.99
C LYS A 179 8.44 -14.62 -2.47
N LEU A 180 7.47 -15.11 -3.23
CA LEU A 180 6.86 -16.41 -2.99
C LEU A 180 7.83 -17.53 -3.37
N ASP A 181 7.92 -18.54 -2.52
CA ASP A 181 8.57 -19.80 -2.85
C ASP A 181 7.56 -20.76 -3.49
N GLU A 182 7.55 -20.80 -4.83
CA GLU A 182 6.68 -21.69 -5.60
C GLU A 182 6.94 -23.20 -5.36
N SER A 183 8.02 -23.60 -4.68
CA SER A 183 8.22 -25.01 -4.29
C SER A 183 7.29 -25.44 -3.16
N THR A 184 6.77 -24.49 -2.39
CA THR A 184 5.97 -24.73 -1.18
C THR A 184 4.47 -24.77 -1.42
N TYR A 185 4.03 -24.44 -2.64
CA TYR A 185 2.61 -24.47 -3.02
C TYR A 185 2.44 -24.83 -4.50
N LYS A 186 1.20 -25.06 -4.95
CA LYS A 186 0.88 -25.33 -6.36
C LYS A 186 0.20 -24.13 -7.02
N GLY A 187 0.41 -23.94 -8.32
CA GLY A 187 -0.28 -22.91 -9.12
C GLY A 187 0.49 -21.61 -9.32
N GLY A 188 1.72 -21.50 -8.79
CA GLY A 188 2.69 -20.48 -9.19
C GLY A 188 3.08 -20.59 -10.68
N ARG A 189 3.37 -19.46 -11.32
CA ARG A 189 3.69 -19.35 -12.75
C ARG A 189 4.82 -18.35 -13.05
N ASN A 190 5.43 -17.77 -12.03
CA ASN A 190 6.54 -16.82 -12.13
C ASN A 190 7.91 -17.47 -11.80
N GLY A 191 7.90 -18.72 -11.33
CA GLY A 191 9.10 -19.52 -11.07
C GLY A 191 9.93 -18.96 -9.92
N ARG A 192 11.26 -19.04 -10.03
CA ARG A 192 12.19 -18.53 -9.00
C ARG A 192 12.11 -17.02 -8.78
N ASN A 193 11.45 -16.28 -9.66
CA ASN A 193 11.31 -14.83 -9.56
C ASN A 193 9.84 -14.43 -9.43
N HIS A 194 9.21 -14.86 -8.34
CA HIS A 194 7.84 -14.50 -7.99
C HIS A 194 7.82 -13.44 -6.87
N PRO A 195 7.95 -12.13 -7.18
CA PRO A 195 7.81 -11.09 -6.16
C PRO A 195 6.38 -11.04 -5.63
N ILE A 196 6.22 -10.78 -4.33
CA ILE A 196 4.91 -10.68 -3.68
C ILE A 196 4.76 -9.42 -2.82
N ALA A 197 5.85 -8.70 -2.55
CA ALA A 197 5.81 -7.34 -2.04
C ALA A 197 7.01 -6.55 -2.58
N TRP A 198 6.79 -5.29 -2.92
CA TRP A 198 7.82 -4.42 -3.48
C TRP A 198 7.44 -2.94 -3.34
N TYR A 199 8.41 -2.08 -3.62
CA TYR A 199 8.19 -0.65 -3.75
C TYR A 199 8.98 -0.06 -4.91
N GLN A 200 8.64 1.17 -5.31
CA GLN A 200 9.41 1.99 -6.25
C GLN A 200 9.13 3.48 -6.02
N GLU A 201 10.10 4.32 -6.35
CA GLU A 201 9.82 5.73 -6.67
C GLU A 201 9.40 5.78 -8.15
N PHE A 202 8.28 6.43 -8.46
CA PHE A 202 7.68 6.40 -9.79
C PHE A 202 7.15 7.77 -10.20
N GLU A 203 7.73 8.33 -11.27
CA GLU A 203 7.36 9.63 -11.87
C GLU A 203 7.17 10.79 -10.87
N GLY A 204 7.83 10.77 -9.70
CA GLY A 204 7.76 11.81 -8.67
C GLY A 204 7.10 11.36 -7.35
N GLY A 205 6.28 10.32 -7.39
CA GLY A 205 5.62 9.74 -6.21
C GLY A 205 6.28 8.45 -5.71
N ARG A 206 5.78 7.93 -4.59
CA ARG A 206 6.12 6.59 -4.08
C ARG A 206 5.03 5.60 -4.41
N SER A 207 5.41 4.37 -4.77
CA SER A 207 4.50 3.25 -4.91
C SER A 207 4.95 2.09 -4.03
N PHE A 208 4.01 1.52 -3.29
CA PHE A 208 4.17 0.26 -2.56
C PHE A 208 3.11 -0.74 -3.02
N TYR A 209 3.47 -2.03 -3.10
CA TYR A 209 2.50 -3.10 -3.34
C TYR A 209 2.77 -4.30 -2.44
N THR A 210 1.68 -4.92 -1.97
CA THR A 210 1.70 -6.25 -1.36
C THR A 210 0.62 -7.13 -1.97
N GLY A 211 0.97 -8.38 -2.28
CA GLY A 211 0.05 -9.36 -2.87
C GLY A 211 -0.78 -10.13 -1.86
N GLY A 212 -0.54 -9.97 -0.56
CA GLY A 212 -1.43 -10.47 0.50
C GLY A 212 -2.60 -9.51 0.74
N GLY A 213 -3.69 -10.02 1.30
CA GLY A 213 -4.89 -9.22 1.56
C GLY A 213 -6.20 -9.80 1.04
N HIS A 214 -6.23 -11.05 0.54
CA HIS A 214 -7.45 -11.67 0.03
C HIS A 214 -8.41 -12.03 1.16
N THR A 215 -7.90 -12.70 2.19
CA THR A 215 -8.69 -13.26 3.28
C THR A 215 -9.03 -12.21 4.32
N GLU A 216 -10.13 -12.36 5.06
CA GLU A 216 -10.44 -11.46 6.18
C GLU A 216 -9.43 -11.65 7.32
N GLN A 217 -9.01 -12.90 7.52
CA GLN A 217 -8.13 -13.32 8.61
C GLN A 217 -6.78 -12.62 8.57
N CYS A 218 -6.24 -12.32 7.38
CA CYS A 218 -4.94 -11.66 7.31
C CYS A 218 -4.91 -10.29 8.01
N TYR A 219 -6.03 -9.56 8.03
CA TYR A 219 -6.09 -8.23 8.63
C TYR A 219 -6.06 -8.25 10.17
N SER A 220 -6.05 -9.41 10.81
CA SER A 220 -5.77 -9.59 12.25
C SER A 220 -4.44 -10.30 12.53
N GLU A 221 -3.71 -10.73 11.49
CA GLU A 221 -2.36 -11.30 11.65
C GLU A 221 -1.37 -10.18 11.99
N GLU A 222 -0.82 -10.18 13.21
CA GLU A 222 0.10 -9.13 13.70
C GLU A 222 1.24 -8.83 12.70
N ALA A 223 1.82 -9.88 12.12
CA ALA A 223 2.89 -9.76 11.13
C ALA A 223 2.44 -9.06 9.84
N PHE A 224 1.21 -9.31 9.35
CA PHE A 224 0.68 -8.64 8.16
C PHE A 224 0.22 -7.22 8.46
N VAL A 225 -0.38 -6.99 9.64
CA VAL A 225 -0.74 -5.63 10.11
C VAL A 225 0.50 -4.73 10.15
N LYS A 226 1.60 -5.19 10.75
CA LYS A 226 2.87 -4.44 10.78
C LYS A 226 3.48 -4.26 9.38
N HIS A 227 3.32 -5.25 8.49
CA HIS A 227 3.77 -5.13 7.09
C HIS A 227 3.00 -4.02 6.34
N LEU A 228 1.69 -3.96 6.50
CA LEU A 228 0.85 -2.89 5.93
C LEU A 228 1.23 -1.52 6.48
N LEU A 229 1.40 -1.40 7.81
CA LEU A 229 1.83 -0.15 8.43
C LEU A 229 3.18 0.32 7.89
N GLY A 230 4.19 -0.56 7.80
CA GLY A 230 5.49 -0.18 7.24
C GLY A 230 5.44 0.23 5.77
N GLY A 231 4.48 -0.30 4.99
CA GLY A 231 4.22 0.15 3.61
C GLY A 231 3.55 1.54 3.57
N ILE A 232 2.61 1.80 4.47
CA ILE A 232 1.99 3.12 4.66
C ILE A 232 3.05 4.15 5.08
N GLU A 233 3.90 3.83 6.05
CA GLU A 233 5.00 4.69 6.50
C GLU A 233 5.97 5.03 5.37
N PHE A 234 6.34 4.04 4.55
CA PHE A 234 7.13 4.28 3.33
C PHE A 234 6.44 5.31 2.43
N CYS A 235 5.15 5.12 2.14
CA CYS A 235 4.40 6.04 1.29
C CYS A 235 4.22 7.44 1.89
N LEU A 236 4.07 7.54 3.21
CA LEU A 236 4.00 8.81 3.94
C LEU A 236 5.37 9.44 4.20
N ARG A 237 6.46 8.79 3.77
CA ARG A 237 7.84 9.25 3.93
C ARG A 237 8.27 9.38 5.40
N ARG A 238 7.80 8.46 6.24
CA ARG A 238 8.09 8.39 7.68
C ARG A 238 9.28 7.49 8.02
N GLU A 239 10.22 7.34 7.10
CA GLU A 239 11.42 6.52 7.33
C GLU A 239 12.26 7.09 8.48
N SER A 240 12.71 6.22 9.37
CA SER A 240 13.69 6.59 10.40
C SER A 240 15.06 6.72 9.72
N ASN A 241 15.72 7.88 9.87
CA ASN A 241 17.14 8.04 9.51
C ASN A 241 18.03 7.05 10.30
#